data_AF-A0A951XV79-F1
#
_entry.id   AF-A0A951XV79-F1
#
_cell.length_a   1.000
_cell.length_b   1.000
_cell.length_c   1.000
_cell.angle_alpha   90.00
_cell.angle_beta   90.00
_cell.angle_gamma   90.00
#
_symmetry.space_group_name_H-M   'P 1'
#
loop_
_entity.id
_entity.type
_entity.pdbx_description
1 polymer ?
#
loop_
_entity_poly.entity_id
_entity_poly.type
_entity_poly.pdbx_seq_one_letter_code
_entity_poly.pdbx_strand_id
1 'polypeptide(L)'
;MNDRRVDQDEALRRFLRRVWRRDVAPLLRGELARARRRGAATGGRAAAAGGLLIDSLLRLRGRPFTRMLTVMGASLGAMLPDVWSWELLRGAEPRLRARADECVRRRADEIRQREALELLGLAPTATRDDLRRAWRRVSRRWHPDKAPNDAARAEHQTRFIAYRAAYERLLELYQGGALPAKGEEDL
;
A
#
# COMPACT_ATOMS: atom_id res chain seq x y z
N MET A 1 6.50 -12.43 22.63
CA MET A 1 6.68 -12.72 21.18
C MET A 1 5.68 -12.00 20.27
N ASN A 2 4.51 -11.55 20.76
CA ASN A 2 3.47 -10.91 19.93
C ASN A 2 3.76 -9.42 19.63
N ASP A 3 4.44 -8.74 20.55
CA ASP A 3 4.70 -7.30 20.52
C ASP A 3 5.48 -6.84 19.26
N ARG A 4 6.63 -7.48 18.99
CA ARG A 4 7.45 -7.14 17.81
C ARG A 4 6.72 -7.33 16.47
N ARG A 5 5.70 -8.20 16.40
CA ARG A 5 4.92 -8.39 15.16
C ARG A 5 3.97 -7.21 14.95
N VAL A 6 3.35 -6.73 16.03
CA VAL A 6 2.50 -5.54 16.01
C VAL A 6 3.33 -4.33 15.61
N ASP A 7 4.54 -4.19 16.16
CA ASP A 7 5.48 -3.13 15.77
C ASP A 7 5.88 -3.22 14.30
N GLN A 8 6.18 -4.43 13.82
CA GLN A 8 6.54 -4.67 12.42
C GLN A 8 5.39 -4.27 11.47
N ASP A 9 4.16 -4.64 11.80
CA ASP A 9 2.98 -4.31 11.01
C ASP A 9 2.71 -2.80 11.06
N GLU A 10 2.89 -2.15 12.20
CA GLU A 10 2.70 -0.70 12.33
C GLU A 10 3.79 0.10 11.61
N ALA A 11 5.04 -0.35 11.65
CA ALA A 11 6.14 0.23 10.88
C ALA A 11 5.86 0.17 9.38
N LEU A 12 5.39 -0.99 8.89
CA LEU A 12 4.95 -1.14 7.51
C LEU A 12 3.79 -0.20 7.16
N ARG A 13 2.76 -0.13 8.01
CA ARG A 13 1.62 0.79 7.81
C ARG A 13 2.06 2.25 7.78
N ARG A 14 3.02 2.63 8.62
CA ARG A 14 3.59 3.99 8.66
C ARG A 14 4.35 4.29 7.36
N PHE A 15 5.20 3.37 6.90
CA PHE A 15 5.92 3.49 5.63
C PHE A 15 4.94 3.64 4.46
N LEU A 16 3.96 2.73 4.33
CA LEU A 16 3.00 2.75 3.23
C LEU A 16 2.09 3.98 3.25
N ARG A 17 1.66 4.45 4.42
CA ARG A 17 0.94 5.73 4.55
C ARG A 17 1.75 6.92 4.02
N ARG A 18 3.06 6.93 4.30
CA ARG A 18 3.98 7.98 3.82
C ARG A 18 4.09 7.97 2.30
N VAL A 19 4.31 6.80 1.70
CA VAL A 19 4.38 6.62 0.24
C VAL A 19 3.04 7.01 -0.41
N TRP A 20 1.92 6.57 0.18
CA TRP A 20 0.59 6.87 -0.34
C TRP A 20 0.32 8.37 -0.38
N ARG A 21 0.55 9.06 0.74
CA ARG A 21 0.33 10.52 0.83
C ARG A 21 1.20 11.30 -0.15
N ARG A 22 2.46 10.91 -0.32
CA ARG A 22 3.44 11.67 -1.10
C ARG A 22 3.38 11.40 -2.59
N ASP A 23 3.16 10.15 -2.99
CA ASP A 23 3.34 9.73 -4.38
C ASP A 23 2.04 9.24 -5.03
N VAL A 24 1.22 8.46 -4.32
CA VAL A 24 0.02 7.84 -4.92
C VAL A 24 -1.20 8.79 -4.92
N ALA A 25 -1.44 9.49 -3.81
CA ALA A 25 -2.58 10.40 -3.69
C ALA A 25 -2.55 11.54 -4.74
N PRO A 26 -1.40 12.16 -5.06
CA PRO A 26 -1.32 13.15 -6.15
C PRO A 26 -1.63 12.56 -7.54
N LEU A 27 -1.23 11.31 -7.81
CA LEU A 27 -1.53 10.64 -9.09
C LEU A 27 -3.05 10.46 -9.27
N LEU A 28 -3.74 10.04 -8.22
CA LEU A 28 -5.20 9.89 -8.22
C LEU A 28 -5.91 11.23 -8.44
N ARG A 29 -5.45 12.31 -7.79
CA ARG A 29 -5.98 13.66 -8.03
C ARG A 29 -5.86 14.08 -9.49
N GLY A 30 -4.74 13.76 -10.14
CA GLY A 30 -4.50 14.05 -11.55
C GLY A 30 -5.43 13.30 -12.52
N GLU A 31 -5.66 12.01 -12.29
CA GLU A 31 -6.59 11.21 -13.12
C GLU A 31 -8.04 11.67 -12.95
N LEU A 32 -8.46 11.97 -11.72
CA LEU A 32 -9.81 12.46 -11.43
C LEU A 32 -10.07 13.85 -12.04
N ALA A 33 -9.07 14.75 -12.00
CA ALA A 33 -9.17 16.05 -12.67
C ALA A 33 -9.31 15.89 -14.19
N ARG A 34 -8.59 14.92 -14.80
CA ARG A 34 -8.71 14.60 -16.22
C ARG A 34 -10.05 13.95 -16.58
N ALA A 35 -10.61 13.12 -15.71
CA ALA A 35 -11.95 12.55 -15.89
C ALA A 35 -13.05 13.64 -15.85
N ARG A 36 -12.96 14.58 -14.89
CA ARG A 36 -13.86 15.75 -14.83
C ARG A 36 -13.76 16.63 -16.07
N ARG A 37 -12.56 16.92 -16.57
CA ARG A 37 -12.37 17.72 -17.81
C ARG A 37 -12.90 17.01 -19.05
N ARG A 38 -12.69 15.69 -19.18
CA ARG A 38 -13.27 14.89 -20.27
C ARG A 38 -14.79 14.89 -20.20
N GLY A 39 -15.36 14.65 -19.02
CA GLY A 39 -16.80 14.73 -18.79
C GLY A 39 -17.40 16.12 -19.05
N ALA A 40 -16.68 17.20 -18.75
CA ALA A 40 -17.08 18.57 -19.10
C ALA A 40 -17.01 18.84 -20.62
N ALA A 41 -16.04 18.24 -21.32
CA ALA A 41 -15.90 18.37 -22.77
C ALA A 41 -16.93 17.53 -23.56
N THR A 42 -17.41 16.41 -23.01
CA THR A 42 -18.49 15.59 -23.60
C THR A 42 -19.89 15.94 -23.05
N GLY A 43 -19.96 16.71 -21.95
CA GLY A 43 -21.13 16.90 -21.12
C GLY A 43 -21.99 18.11 -21.45
N GLY A 44 -22.06 18.53 -22.72
CA GLY A 44 -23.07 19.50 -23.14
C GLY A 44 -24.51 18.95 -23.08
N ARG A 45 -24.71 17.62 -23.07
CA ARG A 45 -26.06 17.01 -23.08
C ARG A 45 -26.25 15.72 -22.27
N ALA A 46 -25.20 15.04 -21.80
CA ALA A 46 -25.34 13.72 -21.15
C ALA A 46 -25.29 13.71 -19.61
N ALA A 47 -25.03 14.85 -18.97
CA ALA A 47 -24.93 14.92 -17.50
C ALA A 47 -26.28 14.74 -16.78
N ALA A 48 -27.42 14.85 -17.48
CA ALA A 48 -28.74 14.64 -16.89
C ALA A 48 -29.22 13.16 -16.91
N ALA A 49 -28.60 12.27 -17.70
CA ALA A 49 -29.12 10.92 -17.93
C ALA A 49 -28.42 9.81 -17.10
N GLY A 50 -27.23 10.07 -16.55
CA GLY A 50 -26.49 9.09 -15.74
C GLY A 50 -27.07 8.86 -14.34
N GLY A 51 -27.83 9.83 -13.81
CA GLY A 51 -28.45 9.73 -12.49
C GLY A 51 -29.80 9.00 -12.46
N LEU A 52 -30.45 8.83 -13.62
CA LEU A 52 -31.83 8.32 -13.70
C LEU A 52 -31.92 6.84 -14.11
N LEU A 53 -30.88 6.25 -14.69
CA LEU A 53 -30.95 4.87 -15.21
C LEU A 53 -30.60 3.78 -14.18
N ILE A 54 -29.89 4.11 -13.08
CA ILE A 54 -29.59 3.14 -12.02
C ILE A 54 -30.74 3.02 -11.01
N ASP A 55 -31.53 4.09 -10.82
CA ASP A 55 -32.64 4.11 -9.85
C ASP A 55 -33.79 3.16 -10.25
N SER A 56 -33.97 2.94 -11.57
CA SER A 56 -35.01 2.06 -12.11
C SER A 56 -34.68 0.56 -12.00
N LEU A 57 -33.40 0.17 -12.02
CA LEU A 57 -33.00 -1.25 -12.08
C LEU A 57 -33.06 -1.96 -10.72
N LEU A 58 -33.08 -1.23 -9.59
CA LEU A 58 -32.97 -1.84 -8.26
C LEU A 58 -34.25 -1.82 -7.42
N ARG A 59 -35.34 -1.16 -7.85
CA ARG A 59 -36.64 -1.20 -7.15
C ARG A 59 -36.55 -1.01 -5.61
N LEU A 60 -35.59 -0.24 -5.12
CA LEU A 60 -35.35 -0.01 -3.68
C LEU A 60 -36.20 1.16 -3.19
N ARG A 61 -37.48 0.88 -2.97
CA ARG A 61 -38.45 1.82 -2.41
C ARG A 61 -38.18 2.05 -0.91
N GLY A 62 -37.76 3.27 -0.55
CA GLY A 62 -38.17 3.92 0.70
C GLY A 62 -37.37 3.67 1.99
N ARG A 63 -36.04 3.83 2.01
CA ARG A 63 -35.29 4.04 3.28
C ARG A 63 -34.27 5.19 3.17
N PRO A 64 -34.16 6.07 4.17
CA PRO A 64 -33.36 7.31 4.09
C PRO A 64 -31.83 7.10 4.05
N PHE A 65 -31.34 5.86 4.23
CA PHE A 65 -29.91 5.56 4.25
C PHE A 65 -29.28 5.25 2.87
N THR A 66 -30.07 5.00 1.82
CA THR A 66 -29.53 4.58 0.51
C THR A 66 -29.00 5.75 -0.32
N ARG A 67 -29.48 6.98 -0.12
CA ARG A 67 -28.91 8.18 -0.78
C ARG A 67 -27.47 8.47 -0.36
N MET A 68 -27.06 8.06 0.85
CA MET A 68 -25.69 8.23 1.30
C MET A 68 -24.74 7.23 0.61
N LEU A 69 -25.21 6.03 0.27
CA LEU A 69 -24.40 5.01 -0.40
C LEU A 69 -24.35 5.17 -1.93
N THR A 70 -25.39 5.72 -2.57
CA THR A 70 -25.38 5.96 -4.03
C THR A 70 -24.51 7.17 -4.41
N VAL A 71 -24.38 8.17 -3.52
CA VAL A 71 -23.35 9.23 -3.65
C VAL A 71 -21.96 8.73 -3.22
N MET A 72 -21.88 7.62 -2.47
CA MET A 72 -20.64 6.90 -2.16
C MET A 72 -20.37 5.72 -3.12
N GLY A 73 -20.98 5.71 -4.31
CA GLY A 73 -20.53 4.89 -5.42
C GLY A 73 -19.16 5.37 -5.89
N ALA A 74 -18.15 4.49 -5.85
CA ALA A 74 -16.78 4.72 -6.35
C ALA A 74 -16.01 5.93 -5.78
N SER A 75 -16.57 6.66 -4.80
CA SER A 75 -16.06 7.96 -4.34
C SER A 75 -15.59 7.99 -2.89
N LEU A 76 -15.60 6.88 -2.16
CA LEU A 76 -14.97 6.82 -0.83
C LEU A 76 -13.44 7.08 -0.89
N GLY A 77 -12.80 6.81 -2.04
CA GLY A 77 -11.42 7.23 -2.30
C GLY A 77 -11.23 8.74 -2.54
N ALA A 78 -12.32 9.51 -2.69
CA ALA A 78 -12.28 10.93 -3.06
C ALA A 78 -12.49 11.91 -1.89
N MET A 79 -13.00 11.46 -0.73
CA MET A 79 -13.17 12.33 0.46
C MET A 79 -12.15 12.07 1.57
N LEU A 80 -11.34 11.03 1.46
CA LEU A 80 -10.33 10.68 2.47
C LEU A 80 -8.98 10.35 1.79
N PRO A 81 -8.34 11.32 1.09
CA PRO A 81 -7.09 11.09 0.34
C PRO A 81 -5.90 10.69 1.22
N ASP A 82 -6.05 10.84 2.54
CA ASP A 82 -5.07 10.48 3.56
C ASP A 82 -5.28 9.08 4.16
N VAL A 83 -6.37 8.39 3.82
CA VAL A 83 -6.72 7.09 4.37
C VAL A 83 -6.23 6.01 3.41
N TRP A 84 -4.99 5.60 3.61
CA TRP A 84 -4.48 4.38 3.01
C TRP A 84 -5.22 3.17 3.59
N SER A 85 -5.77 2.30 2.72
CA SER A 85 -6.35 1.02 3.12
C SER A 85 -6.05 -0.07 2.10
N TRP A 86 -5.93 -1.31 2.57
CA TRP A 86 -5.74 -2.47 1.69
C TRP A 86 -6.94 -2.70 0.77
N GLU A 87 -8.14 -2.32 1.20
CA GLU A 87 -9.36 -2.38 0.38
C GLU A 87 -9.28 -1.50 -0.87
N LEU A 88 -8.71 -0.30 -0.73
CA LEU A 88 -8.50 0.60 -1.87
C LEU A 88 -7.49 0.01 -2.86
N LEU A 89 -6.40 -0.59 -2.39
CA LEU A 89 -5.42 -1.24 -3.26
C LEU A 89 -6.02 -2.46 -3.98
N ARG A 90 -6.81 -3.27 -3.25
CA ARG A 90 -7.52 -4.45 -3.77
C ARG A 90 -8.56 -4.09 -4.84
N GLY A 91 -9.21 -2.93 -4.72
CA GLY A 91 -10.21 -2.43 -5.67
C GLY A 91 -9.66 -1.58 -6.82
N ALA A 92 -8.39 -1.14 -6.76
CA ALA A 92 -7.82 -0.24 -7.77
C ALA A 92 -7.64 -0.90 -9.14
N GLU A 93 -7.68 -0.12 -10.23
CA GLU A 93 -7.36 -0.61 -11.58
C GLU A 93 -5.91 -1.14 -11.67
N PRO A 94 -5.63 -2.15 -12.53
CA PRO A 94 -4.29 -2.72 -12.68
C PRO A 94 -3.17 -1.70 -12.94
N ARG A 95 -3.46 -0.66 -13.73
CA ARG A 95 -2.50 0.41 -14.04
C ARG A 95 -2.12 1.23 -12.80
N LEU A 96 -3.09 1.52 -11.93
CA LEU A 96 -2.85 2.25 -10.70
C LEU A 96 -2.09 1.40 -9.68
N ARG A 97 -2.36 0.09 -9.62
CA ARG A 97 -1.59 -0.86 -8.82
C ARG A 97 -0.12 -0.88 -9.24
N ALA A 98 0.16 -1.00 -10.55
CA ALA A 98 1.52 -0.98 -11.08
C ALA A 98 2.27 0.32 -10.74
N ARG A 99 1.61 1.48 -10.88
CA ARG A 99 2.20 2.77 -10.48
C ARG A 99 2.42 2.90 -8.97
N ALA A 100 1.50 2.37 -8.16
CA ALA A 100 1.66 2.34 -6.71
C ALA A 100 2.88 1.48 -6.32
N ASP A 101 3.03 0.30 -6.94
CA ASP A 101 4.19 -0.55 -6.74
C ASP A 101 5.50 0.14 -7.15
N GLU A 102 5.52 0.88 -8.25
CA GLU A 102 6.67 1.70 -8.67
C GLU A 102 7.00 2.80 -7.67
N CYS A 103 5.98 3.52 -7.16
CA CYS A 103 6.17 4.54 -6.13
C CYS A 103 6.72 3.93 -4.83
N VAL A 104 6.21 2.76 -4.44
CA VAL A 104 6.71 2.02 -3.29
C VAL A 104 8.16 1.63 -3.52
N ARG A 105 8.52 1.04 -4.66
CA ARG A 105 9.92 0.69 -5.02
C ARG A 105 10.85 1.90 -4.90
N ARG A 106 10.53 3.00 -5.57
CA ARG A 106 11.34 4.23 -5.55
C ARG A 106 11.59 4.76 -4.14
N ARG A 107 10.56 4.72 -3.29
CA ARG A 107 10.68 5.16 -1.89
C ARG A 107 11.39 4.14 -1.02
N ALA A 108 11.33 2.88 -1.41
CA ALA A 108 11.99 1.82 -0.70
C ALA A 108 13.52 1.92 -0.80
N ASP A 109 14.03 2.46 -1.92
CA ASP A 109 15.44 2.80 -2.11
C ASP A 109 15.93 3.90 -1.15
N GLU A 110 15.02 4.77 -0.68
CA GLU A 110 15.30 5.86 0.26
C GLU A 110 15.12 5.47 1.74
N ILE A 111 14.87 4.20 2.05
CA ILE A 111 14.60 3.75 3.43
C ILE A 111 15.83 4.00 4.32
N ARG A 112 15.58 4.64 5.47
CA ARG A 112 16.60 4.85 6.50
C ARG A 112 16.86 3.56 7.26
N GLN A 113 18.09 3.38 7.76
CA GLN A 113 18.49 2.20 8.55
C GLN A 113 17.49 1.83 9.65
N ARG A 114 17.08 2.78 10.49
CA ARG A 114 16.11 2.52 11.58
C ARG A 114 14.78 1.97 11.07
N GLU A 115 14.28 2.52 9.97
CA GLU A 115 13.00 2.14 9.39
C GLU A 115 13.11 0.75 8.74
N ALA A 116 14.24 0.44 8.10
CA ALA A 116 14.50 -0.89 7.58
C ALA A 116 14.55 -1.97 8.68
N LEU A 117 15.16 -1.65 9.83
CA LEU A 117 15.18 -2.53 11.01
C LEU A 117 13.77 -2.75 11.56
N GLU A 118 12.99 -1.67 11.75
CA GLU A 118 11.60 -1.73 12.20
C GLU A 118 10.73 -2.57 11.23
N LEU A 119 10.88 -2.37 9.92
CA LEU A 119 10.14 -3.13 8.88
C LEU A 119 10.40 -4.63 8.94
N LEU A 120 11.61 -5.07 9.29
CA LEU A 120 11.94 -6.49 9.43
C LEU A 120 11.77 -7.01 10.87
N GLY A 121 11.39 -6.15 11.81
CA GLY A 121 11.22 -6.47 13.23
C GLY A 121 12.55 -6.81 13.92
N LEU A 122 13.63 -6.16 13.49
CA LEU A 122 15.00 -6.37 13.98
C LEU A 122 15.39 -5.28 14.97
N ALA A 123 16.22 -5.64 15.96
CA ALA A 123 16.84 -4.69 16.86
C ALA A 123 18.03 -3.98 16.18
N PRO A 124 18.46 -2.80 16.65
CA PRO A 124 19.68 -2.13 16.17
C PRO A 124 20.95 -2.98 16.33
N THR A 125 20.96 -3.88 17.32
CA THR A 125 22.04 -4.83 17.60
C THR A 125 21.89 -6.15 16.85
N ALA A 126 20.87 -6.28 15.98
CA ALA A 126 20.65 -7.51 15.23
C ALA A 126 21.85 -7.82 14.33
N THR A 127 22.10 -9.11 14.12
CA THR A 127 23.21 -9.58 13.30
C THR A 127 22.79 -9.83 11.86
N ARG A 128 23.76 -10.03 10.97
CA ARG A 128 23.49 -10.45 9.59
C ARG A 128 22.72 -11.78 9.51
N ASP A 129 22.88 -12.65 10.49
CA ASP A 129 22.15 -13.92 10.52
C ASP A 129 20.70 -13.72 10.97
N ASP A 130 20.44 -12.79 11.88
CA ASP A 130 19.08 -12.35 12.20
C ASP A 130 18.38 -11.74 10.98
N LEU A 131 19.09 -10.93 10.20
CA LEU A 131 18.58 -10.39 8.95
C LEU A 131 18.13 -11.51 8.00
N ARG A 132 18.99 -12.51 7.77
CA ARG A 132 18.69 -13.66 6.91
C ARG A 132 17.50 -14.47 7.43
N ARG A 133 17.40 -14.68 8.75
CA ARG A 133 16.25 -15.35 9.38
C ARG A 133 14.95 -14.56 9.21
N ALA A 134 14.97 -13.26 9.47
CA ALA A 134 13.82 -12.38 9.32
C ALA A 134 13.33 -12.32 7.86
N TRP A 135 14.27 -12.19 6.90
CA TRP A 135 13.97 -12.20 5.48
C TRP A 135 13.26 -13.48 5.03
N ARG A 136 13.79 -14.65 5.39
CA ARG A 136 13.16 -15.95 5.06
C ARG A 136 11.73 -16.05 5.58
N ARG A 137 11.47 -15.52 6.79
CA ARG A 137 10.14 -15.50 7.40
C ARG A 137 9.17 -14.61 6.63
N VAL A 138 9.54 -13.37 6.31
CA VAL A 138 8.66 -12.43 5.60
C VAL A 138 8.45 -12.82 4.14
N SER A 139 9.50 -13.28 3.45
CA SER A 139 9.45 -13.71 2.06
C SER A 139 8.51 -14.91 1.88
N ARG A 140 8.62 -15.94 2.73
CA ARG A 140 7.74 -17.11 2.66
C ARG A 140 6.28 -16.80 2.99
N ARG A 141 6.00 -15.72 3.73
CA ARG A 141 4.65 -15.31 4.14
C ARG A 141 3.97 -14.44 3.10
N TRP A 142 4.71 -13.46 2.57
CA TRP A 142 4.16 -12.41 1.71
C TRP A 142 4.49 -12.58 0.23
N HIS A 143 5.03 -13.73 -0.18
CA HIS A 143 5.26 -14.02 -1.59
C HIS A 143 3.96 -13.85 -2.41
N PRO A 144 4.00 -13.17 -3.58
CA PRO A 144 2.82 -12.94 -4.40
C PRO A 144 2.15 -14.24 -4.88
N ASP A 145 2.92 -15.31 -5.08
CA ASP A 145 2.38 -16.63 -5.50
C ASP A 145 1.55 -17.31 -4.41
N LYS A 146 1.71 -16.91 -3.15
CA LYS A 146 0.96 -17.47 -2.02
C LYS A 146 -0.30 -16.68 -1.70
N ALA A 147 -0.63 -15.68 -2.51
CA ALA A 147 -1.85 -14.91 -2.33
C ALA A 147 -3.09 -15.80 -2.63
N PRO A 148 -4.12 -15.78 -1.78
CA PRO A 148 -5.31 -16.61 -1.96
C PRO A 148 -6.18 -16.21 -3.15
N ASN A 149 -6.08 -14.96 -3.61
CA ASN A 149 -6.80 -14.45 -4.77
C ASN A 149 -6.07 -13.25 -5.40
N ASP A 150 -6.51 -12.81 -6.59
CA ASP A 150 -5.88 -11.71 -7.32
C ASP A 150 -5.95 -10.36 -6.60
N ALA A 151 -7.02 -10.12 -5.84
CA ALA A 151 -7.13 -8.93 -5.00
C ALA A 151 -6.02 -8.93 -3.92
N ALA A 152 -5.86 -10.03 -3.18
CA ALA A 152 -4.83 -10.19 -2.16
C ALA A 152 -3.42 -10.22 -2.76
N ARG A 153 -3.26 -10.58 -4.04
CA ARG A 153 -1.96 -10.55 -4.73
C ARG A 153 -1.36 -9.16 -4.76
N ALA A 154 -2.17 -8.12 -4.99
CA ALA A 154 -1.69 -6.73 -4.95
C ALA A 154 -1.15 -6.35 -3.56
N GLU A 155 -1.89 -6.72 -2.51
CA GLU A 155 -1.48 -6.48 -1.14
C GLU A 155 -0.19 -7.23 -0.77
N HIS A 156 -0.09 -8.52 -1.14
CA HIS A 156 1.12 -9.32 -0.95
C HIS A 156 2.32 -8.72 -1.70
N GLN A 157 2.11 -8.30 -2.95
CA GLN A 157 3.13 -7.70 -3.79
C GLN A 157 3.67 -6.41 -3.18
N THR A 158 2.79 -5.48 -2.77
CA THR A 158 3.21 -4.23 -2.13
C THR A 158 3.99 -4.47 -0.84
N ARG A 159 3.55 -5.43 0.00
CA ARG A 159 4.31 -5.83 1.20
C ARG A 159 5.67 -6.41 0.85
N PHE A 160 5.71 -7.31 -0.13
CA PHE A 160 6.93 -7.98 -0.55
C PHE A 160 7.97 -6.98 -1.06
N ILE A 161 7.55 -6.00 -1.87
CA ILE A 161 8.41 -4.91 -2.33
C ILE A 161 9.01 -4.14 -1.15
N ALA A 162 8.19 -3.72 -0.19
CA ALA A 162 8.65 -2.96 0.97
C ALA A 162 9.68 -3.74 1.82
N TYR A 163 9.39 -5.02 2.11
CA TYR A 163 10.32 -5.87 2.87
C TYR A 163 11.61 -6.17 2.11
N ARG A 164 11.52 -6.35 0.78
CA ARG A 164 12.68 -6.65 -0.06
C ARG A 164 13.67 -5.50 -0.05
N ALA A 165 13.19 -4.29 -0.26
CA ALA A 165 14.03 -3.11 -0.22
C ALA A 165 14.63 -2.85 1.17
N ALA A 166 13.86 -3.06 2.24
CA ALA A 166 14.40 -3.00 3.60
C ALA A 166 15.54 -4.02 3.80
N TYR A 167 15.39 -5.24 3.26
CA TYR A 167 16.43 -6.27 3.30
C TYR A 167 17.67 -5.87 2.50
N GLU A 168 17.50 -5.40 1.26
CA GLU A 168 18.60 -4.94 0.39
C GLU A 168 19.36 -3.79 1.05
N ARG A 169 18.64 -2.82 1.62
CA ARG A 169 19.24 -1.69 2.34
C ARG A 169 20.03 -2.11 3.57
N LEU A 170 19.49 -3.02 4.38
CA LEU A 170 20.24 -3.52 5.53
C LEU A 170 21.44 -4.35 5.10
N LEU A 171 21.32 -5.14 4.04
CA LEU A 171 22.42 -5.93 3.50
C LEU A 171 23.61 -5.04 3.10
N GLU A 172 23.36 -3.91 2.44
CA GLU A 172 24.39 -2.90 2.15
C GLU A 172 25.04 -2.35 3.43
N LEU A 173 24.24 -2.03 4.45
CA LEU A 173 24.74 -1.49 5.71
C LEU A 173 25.59 -2.49 6.50
N TYR A 174 25.24 -3.79 6.49
CA TYR A 174 26.08 -4.84 7.05
C TYR A 174 27.38 -5.03 6.25
N GLN A 175 27.32 -4.93 4.91
CA GLN A 175 28.52 -5.02 4.06
C GLN A 175 29.45 -3.82 4.27
N GLY A 176 28.89 -2.63 4.50
CA GLY A 176 29.65 -1.41 4.79
C GLY A 176 30.12 -1.26 6.23
N GLY A 177 29.88 -2.25 7.11
CA GLY A 177 30.34 -2.23 8.51
C GLY A 177 29.59 -1.28 9.45
N ALA A 178 28.45 -0.73 9.02
CA ALA A 178 27.62 0.17 9.85
C ALA A 178 26.77 -0.59 10.89
N LEU A 179 26.70 -1.92 10.77
CA LEU A 179 25.94 -2.82 11.64
C LEU A 179 26.80 -4.05 11.99
N PRO A 180 26.58 -4.68 13.16
CA PRO A 180 27.40 -5.80 13.63
C PRO A 180 27.28 -7.02 12.70
N ALA A 181 28.41 -7.47 12.16
CA ALA A 181 28.45 -8.57 11.18
C ALA A 181 28.19 -9.95 11.80
N LYS A 182 28.56 -10.13 13.07
CA LYS A 182 28.41 -11.37 13.86
C LYS A 182 28.07 -10.96 15.31
N GLY A 183 27.24 -11.73 16.00
CA GLY A 183 26.91 -11.45 17.40
C GLY A 183 28.17 -11.61 18.24
N GLU A 184 28.60 -10.54 18.91
CA GLU A 184 29.63 -10.59 19.95
C GLU A 184 29.06 -11.22 21.23
N GLU A 185 28.64 -12.48 21.16
CA GLU A 185 28.18 -13.28 22.33
C GLU A 185 29.16 -14.40 22.71
N ASP A 186 30.41 -14.32 22.27
CA ASP A 186 31.49 -15.21 22.75
C ASP A 186 32.58 -14.38 23.46
N LEU A 187 32.27 -13.88 24.67
CA LEU A 187 33.25 -13.47 25.70
C LEU A 187 32.75 -13.88 27.08
#